data_AF-J3N466-F1
#
_entry.id   AF-J3N466-F1
#
_cell.length_a   1.000
_cell.length_b   1.000
_cell.length_c   1.000
_cell.angle_alpha   90.00
_cell.angle_beta   90.00
_cell.angle_gamma   90.00
#
_symmetry.space_group_name_H-M   'P 1'
#
loop_
_entity.id
_entity.type
_entity.pdbx_description
1 polymer ?
#
loop_
_entity_poly.entity_id
_entity_poly.type
_entity_poly.pdbx_seq_one_letter_code
_entity_poly.pdbx_strand_id
1 'polypeptide(L)'
;MGAVGAVVPVLFEHSLRRVQDDGVVTVGQVLGLAPAVKLTNPATDSEVALALRVLEGCCLLCRDCAAAAHRYDAVKVLLNILLTRGMLEQTACLDTLLALMVDSSENMMDFKEHEGLNKIVDLVKDTQRDDHLRLKFAEFLLLFSTCASENGGGTFFFSMQEDLKNFVGGKCASYICSTIFFSSTLDSEVTEPELSFHAKHVLDLLDGYVYDTVAQQDVISP
;
A
#
# COMPACT_ATOMS: atom_id res chain seq x y z
N MET A 1 -26.93 -9.24 3.85
CA MET A 1 -25.83 -8.35 4.26
C MET A 1 -25.53 -8.62 5.73
N GLY A 2 -24.42 -9.29 6.01
CA GLY A 2 -23.97 -9.55 7.39
C GLY A 2 -23.40 -8.29 8.05
N ALA A 3 -23.22 -8.33 9.37
CA ALA A 3 -22.78 -7.20 10.19
C ALA A 3 -21.47 -6.53 9.71
N VAL A 4 -20.58 -7.27 9.04
CA VAL A 4 -19.28 -6.77 8.54
C VAL A 4 -19.45 -5.71 7.43
N GLY A 5 -20.46 -5.85 6.56
CA GLY A 5 -20.71 -4.87 5.50
C GLY A 5 -21.21 -3.50 6.00
N ALA A 6 -21.73 -3.44 7.23
CA ALA A 6 -22.15 -2.19 7.86
C ALA A 6 -20.98 -1.41 8.50
N VAL A 7 -19.82 -2.06 8.68
CA VAL A 7 -18.64 -1.45 9.29
C VAL A 7 -17.98 -0.47 8.32
N VAL A 8 -17.87 -0.84 7.04
CA VAL A 8 -17.17 -0.03 6.02
C VAL A 8 -17.72 1.41 5.95
N PRO A 9 -19.04 1.66 5.81
CA PRO A 9 -19.59 3.02 5.84
C PRO A 9 -19.19 3.82 7.08
N VAL A 10 -19.23 3.19 8.25
CA VAL A 10 -18.90 3.84 9.54
C VAL A 10 -17.44 4.26 9.59
N LEU A 11 -16.52 3.43 9.09
CA LEU A 11 -15.10 3.76 9.05
C LEU A 11 -14.85 4.99 8.17
N PHE A 12 -15.46 5.08 7.00
CA PHE A 12 -15.32 6.23 6.09
C PHE A 12 -16.04 7.48 6.60
N GLU A 13 -17.16 7.34 7.30
CA GLU A 13 -17.89 8.47 7.87
C GLU A 13 -17.18 9.08 9.09
N HIS A 14 -16.44 8.31 9.87
CA HIS A 14 -15.88 8.78 11.14
C HIS A 14 -14.36 8.91 11.18
N SER A 15 -13.63 8.02 10.51
CA SER A 15 -12.17 7.92 10.66
C SER A 15 -11.40 8.13 9.36
N LEU A 16 -11.95 7.69 8.23
CA LEU A 16 -11.29 7.70 6.91
C LEU A 16 -11.92 8.72 5.96
N ARG A 17 -12.34 9.88 6.48
CA ARG A 17 -13.05 10.89 5.68
C ARG A 17 -12.24 11.39 4.49
N ARG A 18 -12.95 11.71 3.42
CA ARG A 18 -12.36 12.43 2.28
C ARG A 18 -12.00 13.85 2.70
N VAL A 19 -10.83 14.32 2.28
CA VAL A 19 -10.33 15.70 2.49
C VAL A 19 -11.32 16.78 1.99
N GLN A 20 -12.26 16.43 1.11
CA GLN A 20 -13.28 17.37 0.62
C GLN A 20 -14.39 17.69 1.64
N ASP A 21 -14.52 16.93 2.73
CA ASP A 21 -15.61 17.11 3.71
C ASP A 21 -15.24 18.09 4.85
N ASP A 22 -13.98 18.52 4.91
CA ASP A 22 -13.53 19.58 5.83
C ASP A 22 -13.85 20.94 5.22
N GLY A 23 -15.13 21.30 5.26
CA GLY A 23 -15.56 22.67 5.06
C GLY A 23 -14.87 23.55 6.10
N VAL A 24 -13.99 24.45 5.66
CA VAL A 24 -13.42 25.50 6.51
C VAL A 24 -14.57 26.22 7.20
N VAL A 25 -14.58 26.21 8.54
CA VAL A 25 -15.59 26.91 9.32
C VAL A 25 -15.49 28.40 8.97
N THR A 26 -16.50 28.90 8.27
CA THR A 26 -16.57 30.32 7.92
C THR A 26 -16.86 31.14 9.17
N VAL A 27 -16.38 32.38 9.22
CA VAL A 27 -16.70 33.31 10.31
C VAL A 27 -18.22 33.43 10.54
N GLY A 28 -19.02 33.33 9.46
CA GLY A 28 -20.48 33.30 9.55
C GLY A 28 -21.05 32.10 10.32
N GLN A 29 -20.41 30.94 10.27
CA GLN A 29 -20.80 29.76 11.06
C GLN A 29 -20.39 29.90 12.53
N VAL A 30 -19.23 30.52 12.82
CA VAL A 30 -18.81 30.85 14.19
C VAL A 30 -19.75 31.87 14.85
N LEU A 31 -20.25 32.84 14.06
CA LEU A 31 -21.14 33.89 14.53
C LEU A 31 -22.63 33.51 14.50
N GLY A 32 -22.98 32.26 14.15
CA GLY A 32 -24.36 31.78 14.13
C GLY A 32 -25.23 32.33 12.99
N LEU A 33 -24.63 32.86 11.93
CA LEU A 33 -25.30 33.44 10.75
C LEU A 33 -25.59 32.41 9.65
N ALA A 34 -25.10 31.16 9.82
CA ALA A 34 -25.29 30.04 8.89
C ALA A 34 -25.63 28.76 9.69
N PRO A 35 -26.34 27.78 9.09
CA PRO A 35 -26.72 26.55 9.79
C PRO A 35 -25.48 25.82 10.32
N ALA A 36 -25.59 25.31 11.55
CA ALA A 36 -24.52 24.61 12.23
C ALA A 36 -24.15 23.33 11.46
N VAL A 37 -22.92 23.27 10.95
CA VAL A 37 -22.33 22.03 10.47
C VAL A 37 -22.02 21.17 11.68
N LYS A 38 -22.24 19.85 11.59
CA LYS A 38 -21.90 18.89 12.64
C LYS A 38 -20.37 18.82 12.78
N LEU A 39 -19.80 19.76 13.52
CA LEU A 39 -18.39 19.80 13.87
C LEU A 39 -18.05 18.46 14.54
N THR A 40 -17.27 17.67 13.83
CA THR A 40 -16.75 16.41 14.32
C THR A 40 -15.25 16.56 14.28
N ASN A 41 -14.60 16.32 15.41
CA ASN A 41 -13.15 16.45 15.50
C ASN A 41 -12.52 15.52 14.45
N PRO A 42 -11.44 15.96 13.77
CA PRO A 42 -10.70 15.08 12.89
C PRO A 42 -10.20 13.88 13.69
N ALA A 43 -10.24 12.70 13.08
CA ALA A 43 -9.78 11.49 13.73
C ALA A 43 -8.29 11.62 14.10
N THR A 44 -7.98 11.13 15.29
CA THR A 44 -6.61 11.00 15.79
C THR A 44 -5.86 9.93 14.99
N ASP A 45 -4.54 10.02 14.98
CA ASP A 45 -3.67 9.07 14.28
C ASP A 45 -3.91 7.61 14.71
N SER A 46 -4.21 7.38 16.00
CA SER A 46 -4.58 6.06 16.52
C SER A 46 -5.95 5.58 16.03
N GLU A 47 -6.94 6.46 15.92
CA GLU A 47 -8.26 6.12 15.38
C GLU A 47 -8.19 5.81 13.87
N VAL A 48 -7.36 6.54 13.13
CA VAL A 48 -7.10 6.28 11.71
C VAL A 48 -6.40 4.93 11.56
N ALA A 49 -5.31 4.68 12.30
CA ALA A 49 -4.60 3.41 12.26
C ALA A 49 -5.51 2.23 12.61
N LEU A 50 -6.33 2.35 13.66
CA LEU A 50 -7.29 1.32 14.03
C LEU A 50 -8.34 1.10 12.93
N ALA A 51 -8.89 2.18 12.36
CA ALA A 51 -9.85 2.09 11.28
C ALA A 51 -9.28 1.39 10.04
N LEU A 52 -8.03 1.67 9.68
CA LEU A 52 -7.32 0.98 8.60
C LEU A 52 -7.21 -0.53 8.89
N ARG A 53 -6.76 -0.91 10.09
CA ARG A 53 -6.67 -2.33 10.50
C ARG A 53 -8.03 -3.04 10.50
N VAL A 54 -9.09 -2.36 10.91
CA VAL A 54 -10.44 -2.92 10.85
C VAL A 54 -10.89 -3.10 9.40
N LEU A 55 -10.62 -2.11 8.53
CA LEU A 55 -10.94 -2.19 7.11
C LEU A 55 -10.17 -3.32 6.42
N GLU A 56 -8.88 -3.45 6.70
CA GLU A 56 -8.01 -4.54 6.25
C GLU A 56 -8.66 -5.90 6.56
N GLY A 57 -8.97 -6.15 7.84
CA GLY A 57 -9.62 -7.39 8.27
C GLY A 57 -10.99 -7.62 7.61
N CYS A 58 -11.79 -6.57 7.43
CA CYS A 58 -13.08 -6.68 6.73
C CYS A 58 -12.91 -7.11 5.28
N CYS A 59 -11.95 -6.54 4.56
CA CYS A 59 -11.68 -6.87 3.16
C CYS A 59 -11.13 -8.29 2.98
N LEU A 60 -10.26 -8.74 3.90
CA LEU A 60 -9.71 -10.10 3.87
C LEU A 60 -10.77 -11.18 4.20
N LEU A 61 -11.74 -10.85 5.06
CA LEU A 61 -12.79 -11.80 5.48
C LEU A 61 -14.02 -11.80 4.57
N CYS A 62 -14.28 -10.69 3.87
CA CYS A 62 -15.52 -10.50 3.12
C CYS A 62 -15.31 -9.65 1.86
N ARG A 63 -15.41 -10.28 0.68
CA ARG A 63 -15.26 -9.61 -0.62
C ARG A 63 -16.22 -8.44 -0.83
N ASP A 64 -17.44 -8.52 -0.29
CA ASP A 64 -18.41 -7.41 -0.36
C ASP A 64 -17.89 -6.14 0.34
N CYS A 65 -16.96 -6.27 1.29
CA CYS A 65 -16.37 -5.11 1.97
C CYS A 65 -15.41 -4.35 1.06
N ALA A 66 -14.62 -5.03 0.23
CA ALA A 66 -13.76 -4.38 -0.77
C ALA A 66 -14.61 -3.63 -1.83
N ALA A 67 -15.71 -4.24 -2.28
CA ALA A 67 -16.66 -3.59 -3.18
C ALA A 67 -17.39 -2.39 -2.52
N ALA A 68 -17.75 -2.51 -1.24
CA ALA A 68 -18.32 -1.41 -0.48
C ALA A 68 -17.31 -0.26 -0.33
N ALA A 69 -16.05 -0.57 -0.03
CA ALA A 69 -14.97 0.41 0.13
C ALA A 69 -14.65 1.14 -1.19
N HIS A 70 -14.69 0.44 -2.32
CA HIS A 70 -14.55 1.05 -3.65
C HIS A 70 -15.53 2.22 -3.85
N ARG A 71 -16.80 2.08 -3.41
CA ARG A 71 -17.82 3.16 -3.48
C ARG A 71 -17.46 4.42 -2.68
N TYR A 72 -16.50 4.32 -1.76
CA TYR A 72 -15.99 5.43 -0.96
C TYR A 72 -14.67 5.98 -1.51
N ASP A 73 -14.24 5.62 -2.73
CA ASP A 73 -12.92 5.93 -3.32
C ASP A 73 -11.80 5.54 -2.34
N ALA A 74 -11.92 4.36 -1.72
CA ALA A 74 -11.03 3.92 -0.64
C ALA A 74 -9.56 4.03 -1.03
N VAL A 75 -9.19 3.60 -2.24
CA VAL A 75 -7.82 3.66 -2.73
C VAL A 75 -7.28 5.09 -2.72
N LYS A 76 -8.05 6.07 -3.19
CA LYS A 76 -7.66 7.48 -3.16
C LYS A 76 -7.49 8.00 -1.74
N VAL A 77 -8.42 7.66 -0.84
CA VAL A 77 -8.37 8.04 0.57
C VAL A 77 -7.12 7.49 1.23
N LEU A 78 -6.83 6.21 1.02
CA LEU A 78 -5.67 5.53 1.59
C LEU A 78 -4.37 6.12 1.03
N LEU A 79 -4.26 6.37 -0.28
CA LEU A 79 -3.09 7.04 -0.85
C LEU A 79 -2.87 8.43 -0.25
N ASN A 80 -3.93 9.19 0.07
CA ASN A 80 -3.78 10.46 0.77
C ASN A 80 -3.26 10.27 2.20
N ILE A 81 -3.79 9.28 2.94
CA ILE A 81 -3.31 8.95 4.29
C ILE A 81 -1.83 8.56 4.24
N LEU A 82 -1.45 7.67 3.32
CA LEU A 82 -0.07 7.24 3.09
C LEU A 82 0.88 8.42 2.87
N LEU A 83 0.47 9.43 2.11
CA LEU A 83 1.31 10.57 1.77
C LEU A 83 1.34 11.67 2.85
N THR A 84 0.35 11.74 3.74
CA THR A 84 0.16 12.88 4.65
C THR A 84 0.28 12.55 6.14
N ARG A 85 0.13 11.28 6.54
CA ARG A 85 0.10 10.86 7.95
C ARG A 85 1.42 10.22 8.41
N GLY A 86 1.48 9.90 9.70
CA GLY A 86 2.65 9.35 10.37
C GLY A 86 2.92 7.88 10.05
N MET A 87 4.02 7.38 10.61
CA MET A 87 4.52 6.02 10.39
C MET A 87 3.47 4.94 10.68
N LEU A 88 2.71 5.07 11.77
CA LEU A 88 1.74 4.06 12.21
C LEU A 88 0.62 3.88 11.16
N GLU A 89 0.09 4.99 10.67
CA GLU A 89 -0.97 5.00 9.67
C GLU A 89 -0.43 4.61 8.31
N GLN A 90 0.79 5.01 7.95
CA GLN A 90 1.44 4.58 6.71
C GLN A 90 1.57 3.06 6.64
N THR A 91 2.07 2.41 7.71
CA THR A 91 2.19 0.95 7.75
C THR A 91 0.82 0.28 7.65
N ALA A 92 -0.16 0.70 8.47
CA ALA A 92 -1.52 0.14 8.40
C ALA A 92 -2.16 0.38 7.02
N CYS A 93 -1.86 1.50 6.37
CA CYS A 93 -2.39 1.85 5.07
C CYS A 93 -1.86 0.94 3.95
N LEU A 94 -0.59 0.52 4.00
CA LEU A 94 -0.01 -0.41 3.03
C LEU A 94 -0.71 -1.77 3.10
N ASP A 95 -0.86 -2.31 4.30
CA ASP A 95 -1.56 -3.58 4.55
C ASP A 95 -3.02 -3.51 4.04
N THR A 96 -3.70 -2.39 4.35
CA THR A 96 -5.09 -2.17 3.92
C THR A 96 -5.22 -2.00 2.40
N LEU A 97 -4.26 -1.34 1.74
CA LEU A 97 -4.24 -1.20 0.28
C LEU A 97 -4.11 -2.57 -0.39
N LEU A 98 -3.24 -3.45 0.11
CA LEU A 98 -3.16 -4.83 -0.39
C LEU A 98 -4.48 -5.55 -0.20
N ALA A 99 -5.06 -5.51 0.99
CA ALA A 99 -6.34 -6.15 1.29
C ALA A 99 -7.49 -5.66 0.40
N LEU A 100 -7.52 -4.38 0.03
CA LEU A 100 -8.51 -3.83 -0.89
C LEU A 100 -8.37 -4.35 -2.32
N MET A 101 -7.14 -4.62 -2.76
CA MET A 101 -6.82 -4.99 -4.14
C MET A 101 -6.80 -6.50 -4.35
N VAL A 102 -6.58 -7.30 -3.31
CA VAL A 102 -6.72 -8.75 -3.36
C VAL A 102 -8.14 -9.10 -3.81
N ASP A 103 -8.25 -9.89 -4.88
CA ASP A 103 -9.52 -10.29 -5.49
C ASP A 103 -10.45 -9.14 -5.96
N SER A 104 -9.96 -7.90 -6.10
CA SER A 104 -10.77 -6.77 -6.60
C SER A 104 -10.08 -6.03 -7.75
N SER A 105 -10.58 -6.25 -8.96
CA SER A 105 -10.06 -5.59 -10.15
C SER A 105 -10.40 -4.10 -10.19
N GLU A 106 -11.53 -3.68 -9.62
CA GLU A 106 -11.94 -2.28 -9.55
C GLU A 106 -10.97 -1.47 -8.69
N ASN A 107 -10.66 -1.93 -7.47
CA ASN A 107 -9.69 -1.27 -6.61
C ASN A 107 -8.27 -1.29 -7.20
N MET A 108 -7.90 -2.36 -7.91
CA MET A 108 -6.63 -2.44 -8.62
C MET A 108 -6.52 -1.39 -9.74
N MET A 109 -7.60 -1.17 -10.49
CA MET A 109 -7.68 -0.15 -11.52
C MET A 109 -7.66 1.26 -10.94
N ASP A 110 -8.37 1.52 -9.84
CA ASP A 110 -8.31 2.79 -9.10
C ASP A 110 -6.88 3.09 -8.62
N PHE A 111 -6.17 2.07 -8.14
CA PHE A 111 -4.78 2.22 -7.68
C PHE A 111 -3.86 2.65 -8.81
N LYS A 112 -4.06 2.09 -10.00
CA LYS A 112 -3.35 2.51 -11.20
C LYS A 112 -3.74 3.93 -11.63
N GLU A 113 -5.03 4.24 -11.68
CA GLU A 113 -5.55 5.56 -12.09
C GLU A 113 -5.04 6.68 -11.17
N HIS A 114 -4.86 6.37 -9.88
CA HIS A 114 -4.32 7.31 -8.90
C HIS A 114 -2.79 7.28 -8.76
N GLU A 115 -2.10 6.66 -9.72
CA GLU A 115 -0.63 6.57 -9.77
C GLU A 115 -0.05 5.99 -8.46
N GLY A 116 -0.76 5.05 -7.85
CA GLY A 116 -0.40 4.46 -6.56
C GLY A 116 1.00 3.85 -6.57
N LEU A 117 1.34 3.15 -7.66
CA LEU A 117 2.67 2.56 -7.84
C LEU A 117 3.78 3.63 -7.86
N ASN A 118 3.59 4.69 -8.65
CA ASN A 118 4.54 5.79 -8.75
C ASN A 118 4.80 6.43 -7.38
N LYS A 119 3.71 6.76 -6.66
CA LYS A 119 3.76 7.33 -5.30
C LYS A 119 4.52 6.45 -4.31
N ILE A 120 4.29 5.13 -4.33
CA ILE A 120 4.99 4.22 -3.43
C ILE A 120 6.46 4.12 -3.81
N VAL A 121 6.79 4.05 -5.10
CA VAL A 121 8.19 4.03 -5.53
C VAL A 121 8.93 5.30 -5.11
N ASP A 122 8.30 6.48 -5.23
CA ASP A 122 8.87 7.74 -4.73
C ASP A 122 9.15 7.68 -3.23
N LEU A 123 8.25 7.08 -2.44
CA LEU A 123 8.42 6.90 -1.00
C LEU A 123 9.56 5.92 -0.65
N VAL A 124 9.73 4.83 -1.41
CA VAL A 124 10.84 3.86 -1.21
C VAL A 124 12.20 4.51 -1.50
N LYS A 125 12.26 5.34 -2.54
CA LYS A 125 13.48 6.01 -2.99
C LYS A 125 13.91 7.19 -2.14
N ASP A 126 13.02 7.71 -1.31
CA ASP A 126 13.32 8.84 -0.43
C ASP A 126 14.28 8.41 0.68
N THR A 127 15.58 8.60 0.45
CA THR A 127 16.66 8.26 1.38
C THR A 127 16.68 9.11 2.66
N GLN A 128 15.84 10.15 2.75
CA GLN A 128 15.70 10.95 3.97
C GLN A 128 14.64 10.39 4.92
N ARG A 129 13.86 9.39 4.48
CA ARG A 129 12.89 8.69 5.33
C ARG A 129 13.55 7.66 6.22
N ASP A 130 12.83 7.31 7.26
CA ASP A 130 13.17 6.21 8.16
C ASP A 130 13.33 4.88 7.39
N ASP A 131 14.44 4.18 7.62
CA ASP A 131 14.79 2.95 6.90
C ASP A 131 13.77 1.82 7.14
N HIS A 132 13.16 1.75 8.32
CA HIS A 132 12.13 0.76 8.61
C HIS A 132 10.88 1.02 7.76
N LEU A 133 10.52 2.28 7.59
CA LEU A 133 9.42 2.66 6.72
C LEU A 133 9.73 2.42 5.23
N ARG A 134 10.94 2.74 4.77
CA ARG A 134 11.40 2.41 3.40
C ARG A 134 11.33 0.91 3.15
N LEU A 135 11.73 0.10 4.13
CA LEU A 135 11.63 -1.36 4.07
C LEU A 135 10.18 -1.80 3.92
N LYS A 136 9.23 -1.23 4.69
CA LYS A 136 7.80 -1.53 4.55
C LYS A 136 7.24 -1.19 3.17
N PHE A 137 7.67 -0.09 2.56
CA PHE A 137 7.27 0.21 1.18
C PHE A 137 7.83 -0.79 0.17
N ALA A 138 9.07 -1.27 0.37
CA ALA A 138 9.66 -2.31 -0.47
C ALA A 138 8.95 -3.67 -0.30
N GLU A 139 8.57 -4.04 0.93
CA GLU A 139 7.73 -5.22 1.21
C GLU A 139 6.39 -5.12 0.47
N PHE A 140 5.74 -3.95 0.51
CA PHE A 140 4.52 -3.71 -0.24
C PHE A 140 4.72 -3.92 -1.75
N LEU A 141 5.79 -3.42 -2.35
CA LEU A 141 6.04 -3.59 -3.80
C LEU A 141 6.17 -5.06 -4.19
N LEU A 142 6.82 -5.88 -3.35
CA LEU A 142 6.95 -7.32 -3.56
C LEU A 142 5.58 -8.01 -3.48
N LEU A 143 4.78 -7.71 -2.47
CA LEU A 143 3.45 -8.29 -2.30
C LEU A 143 2.48 -7.82 -3.38
N PHE A 144 2.55 -6.55 -3.76
CA PHE A 144 1.72 -5.97 -4.82
C PHE A 144 2.02 -6.61 -6.18
N SER A 145 3.29 -6.85 -6.50
CA SER A 145 3.71 -7.58 -7.70
C SER A 145 3.05 -8.95 -7.79
N THR A 146 3.06 -9.71 -6.69
CA THR A 146 2.38 -11.00 -6.58
C THR A 146 0.87 -10.85 -6.74
N CYS A 147 0.25 -9.91 -6.03
CA CYS A 147 -1.18 -9.63 -6.12
C CYS A 147 -1.62 -9.25 -7.54
N ALA A 148 -0.82 -8.46 -8.25
CA ALA A 148 -1.09 -8.05 -9.63
C ALA A 148 -0.96 -9.22 -10.61
N SER A 149 -0.03 -10.15 -10.37
CA SER A 149 0.14 -11.36 -11.18
C SER A 149 -1.05 -12.32 -11.03
N GLU A 150 -1.54 -12.50 -9.79
CA GLU A 150 -2.62 -13.44 -9.50
C GLU A 150 -4.00 -12.87 -9.86
N ASN A 151 -4.23 -11.57 -9.64
CA ASN A 151 -5.57 -10.95 -9.69
C ASN A 151 -5.77 -9.92 -10.80
N GLY A 152 -4.70 -9.30 -11.32
CA GLY A 152 -4.80 -8.20 -12.30
C GLY A 152 -5.02 -8.66 -13.75
N GLY A 153 -4.81 -9.94 -14.04
CA GLY A 153 -4.75 -10.46 -15.40
C GLY A 153 -3.45 -10.06 -16.12
N GLY A 154 -3.10 -10.80 -17.17
CA GLY A 154 -1.79 -10.67 -17.82
C GLY A 154 -1.50 -9.26 -18.35
N THR A 155 -2.49 -8.57 -18.94
CA THR A 155 -2.31 -7.21 -19.47
C THR A 155 -2.01 -6.17 -18.41
N PHE A 156 -2.66 -6.26 -17.24
CA PHE A 156 -2.39 -5.37 -16.12
C PHE A 156 -0.98 -5.61 -15.57
N PHE A 157 -0.63 -6.88 -15.35
CA PHE A 157 0.70 -7.25 -14.85
C PHE A 157 1.81 -6.76 -15.77
N PHE A 158 1.68 -6.91 -17.09
CA PHE A 158 2.66 -6.38 -18.05
C PHE A 158 2.79 -4.86 -18.01
N SER A 159 1.67 -4.15 -17.90
CA SER A 159 1.71 -2.69 -17.76
C SER A 159 2.42 -2.27 -16.46
N MET A 160 2.07 -2.93 -15.35
CA MET A 160 2.69 -2.69 -14.05
C MET A 160 4.21 -2.96 -14.07
N GLN A 161 4.63 -4.04 -14.73
CA GLN A 161 6.04 -4.38 -14.88
C GLN A 161 6.81 -3.33 -15.67
N GLU A 162 6.23 -2.80 -16.75
CA GLU A 162 6.85 -1.72 -17.52
C GLU A 162 6.89 -0.41 -16.72
N ASP A 163 5.84 -0.09 -15.97
CA ASP A 163 5.80 1.07 -15.07
C ASP A 163 6.90 0.95 -13.99
N LEU A 164 7.01 -0.21 -13.32
CA LEU A 164 8.10 -0.49 -12.39
C LEU A 164 9.47 -0.32 -13.04
N LYS A 165 9.68 -0.85 -14.25
CA LYS A 165 10.95 -0.74 -14.96
C LYS A 165 11.30 0.72 -15.27
N ASN A 166 10.31 1.55 -15.60
CA ASN A 166 10.50 2.98 -15.81
C ASN A 166 10.84 3.71 -14.52
N PHE A 167 10.22 3.32 -13.40
CA PHE A 167 10.48 3.96 -12.11
C PHE A 167 11.78 3.48 -11.46
N VAL A 168 11.96 2.18 -11.24
CA VAL A 168 13.09 1.62 -10.46
C VAL A 168 14.25 1.06 -11.30
N GLY A 169 14.12 1.07 -12.62
CA GLY A 169 15.09 0.48 -13.54
C GLY A 169 14.91 -1.02 -13.73
N GLY A 170 15.46 -1.54 -14.83
CA GLY A 170 15.19 -2.93 -15.27
C GLY A 170 15.62 -4.02 -14.30
N LYS A 171 16.77 -3.87 -13.61
CA LYS A 171 17.25 -4.88 -12.65
C LYS A 171 16.33 -5.00 -11.45
N CYS A 172 15.99 -3.86 -10.81
CA CYS A 172 15.13 -3.84 -9.64
C CYS A 172 13.70 -4.26 -9.98
N ALA A 173 13.15 -3.80 -11.11
CA ALA A 173 11.81 -4.19 -11.56
C ALA A 173 11.74 -5.70 -11.84
N SER A 174 12.75 -6.26 -12.53
CA SER A 174 12.83 -7.70 -12.77
C SER A 174 12.86 -8.48 -11.46
N TYR A 175 13.62 -8.02 -10.45
CA TYR A 175 13.67 -8.68 -9.15
C TYR A 175 12.32 -8.67 -8.44
N ILE A 176 11.66 -7.51 -8.36
CA ILE A 176 10.33 -7.37 -7.75
C ILE A 176 9.31 -8.29 -8.43
N CYS A 177 9.34 -8.36 -9.76
CA CYS A 177 8.45 -9.22 -10.55
C CYS A 177 8.85 -10.71 -10.59
N SER A 178 10.07 -11.07 -10.20
CA SER A 178 10.52 -12.48 -10.19
C SER A 178 10.33 -13.15 -8.84
N THR A 179 10.20 -12.38 -7.77
CA THR A 179 10.05 -12.87 -6.38
C THR A 179 8.59 -13.27 -6.09
N ILE A 180 7.88 -13.83 -7.07
CA ILE A 180 6.50 -14.36 -6.97
C ILE A 180 6.44 -15.66 -6.12
N PHE A 181 7.47 -15.96 -5.34
CA PHE A 181 7.69 -17.29 -4.72
C PHE A 181 6.99 -17.52 -3.37
N PHE A 182 6.16 -16.62 -2.86
CA PHE A 182 5.50 -16.84 -1.55
C PHE A 182 4.43 -17.96 -1.56
N SER A 183 4.16 -18.61 -2.70
CA SER A 183 2.99 -19.47 -2.88
C SER A 183 3.25 -20.99 -3.02
N SER A 184 4.42 -21.55 -2.70
CA SER A 184 4.60 -23.02 -2.84
C SER A 184 5.31 -23.77 -1.70
N THR A 185 5.47 -23.16 -0.52
CA THR A 185 5.84 -23.91 0.69
C THR A 185 5.17 -23.31 1.92
N LEU A 186 3.82 -23.33 1.94
CA LEU A 186 3.08 -23.24 3.20
C LEU A 186 3.24 -24.57 3.98
N ASP A 187 4.47 -24.96 4.25
CA ASP A 187 4.82 -26.01 5.20
C ASP A 187 5.35 -25.28 6.45
N SER A 188 4.40 -24.99 7.35
CA SER A 188 4.43 -24.56 8.76
C SER A 188 5.59 -23.75 9.40
N GLU A 189 6.60 -23.26 8.69
CA GLU A 189 7.70 -22.45 9.26
C GLU A 189 8.19 -21.36 8.28
N VAL A 190 7.26 -20.60 7.69
CA VAL A 190 7.64 -19.33 7.03
C VAL A 190 7.99 -18.34 8.14
N THR A 191 9.24 -18.37 8.56
CA THR A 191 9.83 -17.37 9.43
C THR A 191 9.66 -15.99 8.77
N GLU A 192 9.45 -14.94 9.57
CA GLU A 192 9.48 -13.54 9.12
C GLU A 192 10.73 -13.03 8.36
N PRO A 193 11.93 -13.69 8.28
CA PRO A 193 13.09 -13.09 7.65
C PRO A 193 13.10 -13.16 6.11
N GLU A 194 12.21 -13.88 5.41
CA GLU A 194 12.29 -13.94 3.94
C GLU A 194 11.78 -12.67 3.25
N LEU A 195 10.59 -12.17 3.62
CA LEU A 195 10.02 -10.98 2.98
C LEU A 195 10.87 -9.74 3.26
N SER A 196 11.26 -9.52 4.52
CA SER A 196 12.12 -8.40 4.89
C SER A 196 13.52 -8.52 4.28
N PHE A 197 14.05 -9.74 4.07
CA PHE A 197 15.31 -9.95 3.35
C PHE A 197 15.19 -9.51 1.89
N HIS A 198 14.14 -9.94 1.19
CA HIS A 198 13.89 -9.53 -0.20
C HIS A 198 13.64 -8.03 -0.31
N ALA A 199 12.90 -7.44 0.62
CA ALA A 199 12.66 -6.00 0.66
C ALA A 199 13.95 -5.21 0.90
N LYS A 200 14.84 -5.70 1.76
CA LYS A 200 16.17 -5.10 1.93
C LYS A 200 16.99 -5.17 0.65
N HIS A 201 16.94 -6.29 -0.06
CA HIS A 201 17.63 -6.39 -1.36
C HIS A 201 17.07 -5.42 -2.40
N VAL A 202 15.76 -5.16 -2.40
CA VAL A 202 15.15 -4.12 -3.23
C VAL A 202 15.74 -2.74 -2.91
N LEU A 203 15.89 -2.39 -1.62
CA LEU A 203 16.53 -1.14 -1.21
C LEU A 203 18.00 -1.08 -1.65
N ASP A 204 18.76 -2.16 -1.48
CA ASP A 204 20.16 -2.25 -1.91
C ASP A 204 20.29 -2.00 -3.42
N LEU A 205 19.40 -2.57 -4.24
CA LEU A 205 19.35 -2.35 -5.68
C LEU A 205 18.98 -0.90 -6.06
N LEU A 206 18.10 -0.26 -5.30
CA LEU A 206 17.66 1.12 -5.53
C LEU A 206 18.74 2.14 -5.15
N ASP A 207 19.41 1.91 -4.03
CA ASP A 207 20.46 2.79 -3.50
C ASP A 207 21.80 2.58 -4.23
N GLY A 208 21.87 1.59 -5.12
CA GLY A 208 23.06 1.28 -5.93
C GLY A 208 24.12 0.48 -5.19
N TYR A 209 23.78 -0.15 -4.06
CA TYR A 209 24.63 -1.11 -3.37
C TYR A 209 24.68 -2.41 -4.19
N VAL A 210 25.78 -2.60 -4.89
CA VAL A 210 26.10 -3.89 -5.53
C VAL A 210 26.79 -4.75 -4.47
N TYR A 211 26.18 -5.88 -4.09
CA TYR A 211 26.99 -6.97 -3.54
C TYR A 211 27.82 -7.49 -4.70
N ASP A 212 29.11 -7.15 -4.73
CA ASP A 212 30.07 -7.88 -5.55
C ASP A 212 29.98 -9.34 -5.12
N THR A 213 29.29 -10.16 -5.93
CA THR A 213 29.42 -11.60 -5.87
C THR A 213 30.91 -11.89 -6.02
N VAL A 214 31.53 -12.36 -4.93
CA VAL A 214 32.91 -12.79 -4.89
C VAL A 214 33.16 -13.67 -6.10
N ALA A 215 33.94 -13.15 -7.05
CA ALA A 215 34.44 -13.91 -8.17
C ALA A 215 35.16 -15.13 -7.58
N GLN A 216 34.66 -16.34 -7.85
CA GLN A 216 35.45 -17.55 -7.70
C GLN A 216 36.71 -17.34 -8.53
N GLN A 217 37.82 -17.12 -7.82
CA GLN A 217 39.13 -16.96 -8.39
C GLN A 217 39.46 -18.18 -9.25
N ASP A 218 39.89 -17.87 -10.47
CA ASP A 218 40.71 -18.74 -11.30
C ASP A 218 41.76 -19.46 -10.46
N VAL A 219 41.62 -20.77 -10.33
CA VAL A 219 42.75 -21.65 -10.05
C VAL A 219 43.15 -22.27 -11.38
N ILE A 220 43.88 -21.48 -12.17
CA ILE A 220 44.79 -22.02 -13.18
C ILE A 220 46.18 -21.97 -12.58
N SER A 221 46.84 -23.12 -12.42
CA SER A 221 48.26 -23.38 -12.72
C SER A 221 48.75 -24.65 -11.99
N PRO A 222 49.86 -25.28 -12.42
CA PRO A 222 50.59 -25.17 -13.70
C PRO A 222 50.45 -26.41 -14.60
#